data_AF-R9KNZ7-F1
#
_entry.id   AF-R9KNZ7-F1
#
_cell.length_a   1.000
_cell.length_b   1.000
_cell.length_c   1.000
_cell.angle_alpha   90.00
_cell.angle_beta   90.00
_cell.angle_gamma   90.00
#
_symmetry.space_group_name_H-M   'P 1'
#
loop_
_entity.id
_entity.type
_entity.pdbx_description
1 polymer ?
#
loop_
_entity_poly.entity_id
_entity_poly.type
_entity_poly.pdbx_seq_one_letter_code
_entity_poly.pdbx_strand_id
1 'polypeptide(L)'
;MKTKNIKVVYTSRYSQSLGVRHTGTGPCTEVPKIQMEGRWLEQLGFTIGAPLIVEYEEGSIHIRTLTAEELAEKEQREAQAELEKKIAQLEKMKRRAEKKAASLSMVAEPSGRYATSAQQ
;
A
#
# COMPACT_ATOMS: atom_id res chain seq x y z
N MET A 1 -2.75 -2.64 -39.03
CA MET A 1 -2.32 -3.37 -37.82
C MET A 1 -0.83 -3.67 -37.96
N LYS A 2 0.02 -3.29 -36.99
CA LYS A 2 1.46 -3.59 -37.02
C LYS A 2 1.71 -4.81 -36.13
N THR A 3 2.37 -5.83 -36.65
CA THR A 3 2.63 -7.08 -35.92
C THR A 3 4.13 -7.32 -35.86
N LYS A 4 4.63 -7.79 -34.71
CA LYS A 4 6.03 -8.17 -34.54
C LYS A 4 6.08 -9.52 -33.84
N ASN A 5 6.75 -10.49 -34.46
CA ASN A 5 6.94 -11.81 -33.88
C ASN A 5 8.11 -11.75 -32.88
N ILE A 6 7.85 -12.19 -31.66
CA ILE A 6 8.83 -12.19 -30.57
C ILE A 6 8.78 -13.56 -29.91
N LYS A 7 9.94 -14.06 -29.49
CA LYS A 7 10.05 -15.36 -28.80
C LYS A 7 10.18 -15.14 -27.30
N VAL A 8 9.50 -16.00 -26.54
CA VAL A 8 9.73 -16.13 -25.10
C VAL A 8 11.05 -16.87 -24.91
N VAL A 9 11.92 -16.33 -24.06
CA VAL A 9 13.20 -16.94 -23.71
C VAL A 9 13.30 -17.10 -22.20
N TYR A 10 14.10 -18.04 -21.71
CA TYR A 10 14.40 -18.13 -20.29
C TYR A 10 15.53 -17.18 -19.92
N THR A 11 15.40 -16.51 -18.78
CA THR A 11 16.51 -15.81 -18.16
C THR A 11 16.94 -16.58 -16.91
N SER A 12 18.24 -16.80 -16.79
CA SER A 12 18.86 -17.30 -15.57
C SER A 12 18.98 -16.15 -14.58
N ARG A 13 18.40 -16.29 -13.39
CA ARG A 13 18.68 -15.39 -12.26
C ARG A 13 19.30 -16.20 -11.13
N TYR A 14 20.46 -15.74 -10.68
CA TYR A 14 21.08 -16.25 -9.47
C TYR A 14 20.21 -15.82 -8.29
N SER A 15 19.57 -16.79 -7.62
CA SER A 15 18.86 -16.49 -6.39
C SER A 15 19.94 -16.19 -5.34
N GLN A 16 20.13 -14.92 -4.99
CA GLN A 16 20.84 -14.57 -3.76
C GLN A 16 19.88 -14.89 -2.61
N SER A 17 19.83 -16.17 -2.24
CA SER A 17 19.29 -16.59 -0.96
C SER A 17 20.08 -15.83 0.11
N LEU A 18 19.37 -14.91 0.77
CA LEU A 18 19.87 -14.02 1.79
C LEU A 18 20.33 -14.88 3.00
N GLY A 19 21.61 -15.27 3.06
CA GLY A 19 22.15 -15.81 4.31
C GLY A 19 23.37 -16.73 4.27
N VAL A 20 23.88 -17.20 3.13
CA VAL A 20 25.05 -18.10 3.13
C VAL A 20 26.17 -17.57 2.25
N ARG A 21 27.17 -16.97 2.88
CA ARG A 21 28.44 -16.54 2.25
C ARG A 21 29.40 -17.71 2.06
N HIS A 22 29.02 -18.79 1.38
CA HIS A 22 29.98 -19.85 1.05
C HIS A 22 29.67 -20.45 -0.34
N THR A 23 30.71 -20.46 -1.19
CA THR A 23 30.87 -21.12 -2.50
C THR A 23 29.87 -20.74 -3.61
N GLY A 24 30.42 -20.33 -4.76
CA GLY A 24 29.70 -19.78 -5.93
C GLY A 24 28.84 -20.76 -6.72
N THR A 25 28.00 -21.56 -6.05
CA THR A 25 27.04 -22.49 -6.65
C THR A 25 25.69 -22.41 -5.92
N GLY A 26 25.05 -21.25 -5.98
CA GLY A 26 23.65 -21.08 -5.59
C GLY A 26 22.69 -21.57 -6.69
N PRO A 27 21.47 -21.99 -6.34
CA PRO A 27 20.48 -22.43 -7.31
C PRO A 27 20.13 -21.30 -8.29
N CYS A 28 20.37 -21.57 -9.57
CA CYS A 28 19.92 -20.75 -10.68
C CYS A 28 18.42 -20.99 -10.87
N THR A 29 17.61 -19.92 -10.81
CA THR A 29 16.20 -20.00 -11.17
C THR A 29 16.01 -19.53 -12.59
N GLU A 30 15.49 -20.41 -13.44
CA GLU A 30 15.11 -20.08 -14.81
C GLU A 30 13.67 -19.59 -14.80
N VAL A 31 13.48 -18.33 -15.17
CA VAL A 31 12.15 -17.70 -15.23
C VAL A 31 11.89 -17.27 -16.67
N PRO A 32 10.69 -17.53 -17.23
CA PRO A 32 10.35 -17.09 -18.57
C PRO A 32 10.40 -15.56 -18.65
N LYS A 33 10.92 -15.04 -19.77
CA LYS A 33 11.12 -13.62 -20.04
C LYS A 33 10.60 -13.28 -21.44
N ILE A 34 9.80 -12.23 -21.51
CA ILE A 34 9.42 -11.57 -22.76
C ILE A 34 10.19 -10.27 -22.84
N GLN A 35 10.90 -10.05 -23.95
CA GLN A 35 11.68 -8.84 -24.20
C GLN A 35 11.23 -8.19 -25.49
N MET A 36 10.83 -6.92 -25.39
CA MET A 36 10.39 -6.12 -26.52
C MET A 36 11.32 -4.92 -26.65
N GLU A 37 11.86 -4.69 -27.84
CA GLU A 37 12.79 -3.61 -28.11
C GLU A 37 12.38 -2.77 -29.32
N GLY A 38 12.67 -1.48 -29.24
CA GLY A 38 12.62 -0.53 -30.35
C GLY A 38 11.82 0.74 -30.05
N ARG A 39 12.08 1.79 -30.85
CA ARG A 39 11.43 3.11 -30.75
C ARG A 39 9.91 3.09 -30.93
N TRP A 40 9.36 2.01 -31.49
CA TRP A 40 7.93 1.83 -31.67
C TRP A 40 7.18 1.68 -30.33
N LEU A 41 7.85 1.28 -29.25
CA LEU A 41 7.23 1.20 -27.92
C LEU A 41 6.87 2.61 -27.40
N GLU A 42 7.81 3.55 -27.46
CA GLU A 42 7.56 4.94 -27.08
C GLU A 42 6.50 5.60 -27.97
N GLN A 43 6.52 5.31 -29.27
CA GLN A 43 5.50 5.81 -30.21
C GLN A 43 4.08 5.32 -29.91
N LEU A 44 3.95 4.17 -29.25
CA LEU A 44 2.67 3.61 -28.79
C LEU A 44 2.30 4.08 -27.37
N GLY A 45 3.10 4.94 -26.74
CA GLY A 45 2.86 5.46 -25.39
C GLY A 45 3.50 4.66 -24.26
N PHE A 46 4.24 3.58 -24.55
CA PHE A 46 4.98 2.83 -23.53
C PHE A 46 6.25 3.59 -23.14
N THR A 47 6.10 4.53 -22.21
CA THR A 47 7.19 5.38 -21.73
C THR A 47 7.92 4.71 -20.56
N ILE A 48 9.24 4.88 -20.50
CA ILE A 48 10.06 4.36 -19.39
C ILE A 48 9.60 4.99 -18.07
N GLY A 49 9.34 4.15 -17.06
CA GLY A 49 8.87 4.58 -15.74
C GLY A 49 7.35 4.74 -15.62
N ALA A 50 6.60 4.65 -16.72
CA ALA A 50 5.14 4.65 -16.67
C ALA A 50 4.60 3.30 -16.16
N PRO A 51 3.51 3.31 -15.36
CA PRO A 51 2.88 2.07 -14.92
C PRO A 51 2.13 1.39 -16.07
N LEU A 52 2.20 0.06 -16.11
CA LEU A 52 1.60 -0.78 -17.15
C LEU A 52 0.65 -1.79 -16.53
N ILE A 53 -0.43 -2.10 -17.23
CA ILE A 53 -1.34 -3.18 -16.89
C ILE A 53 -1.01 -4.38 -17.79
N VAL A 54 -0.89 -5.54 -17.17
CA VAL A 54 -0.69 -6.82 -17.84
C VAL A 54 -1.83 -7.74 -17.43
N GLU A 55 -2.78 -7.92 -18.35
CA GLU A 55 -3.89 -8.86 -18.24
C GLU A 55 -3.49 -10.14 -18.99
N TYR A 56 -3.76 -11.30 -18.40
CA TYR A 56 -3.39 -12.60 -18.97
C TYR A 56 -4.58 -13.54 -18.98
N GLU A 57 -4.73 -14.25 -20.08
CA GLU A 57 -5.75 -15.28 -20.30
C GLU A 57 -5.12 -16.49 -21.00
N GLU A 58 -5.91 -17.53 -21.27
CA GLU A 58 -5.39 -18.72 -21.93
C GLU A 58 -4.94 -18.41 -23.36
N GLY A 59 -3.63 -18.48 -23.59
CA GLY A 59 -3.02 -18.25 -24.90
C GLY A 59 -2.75 -16.79 -25.26
N SER A 60 -3.17 -15.81 -24.44
CA SER A 60 -3.01 -14.38 -24.75
C SER A 60 -2.53 -13.56 -23.55
N ILE A 61 -1.68 -12.58 -23.83
CA ILE A 61 -1.25 -11.56 -22.86
C ILE A 61 -1.60 -10.19 -23.45
N HIS A 62 -2.40 -9.43 -22.72
CA HIS A 62 -2.82 -8.08 -23.05
C HIS A 62 -2.00 -7.08 -22.22
N ILE A 63 -1.14 -6.32 -22.89
CA ILE A 63 -0.30 -5.30 -22.25
C ILE A 63 -0.82 -3.94 -22.69
N ARG A 64 -1.29 -3.13 -21.73
CA ARG A 64 -1.81 -1.77 -21.97
C ARG A 64 -1.15 -0.75 -21.05
N THR A 65 -1.02 0.48 -21.53
CA THR A 65 -0.64 1.63 -20.69
C THR A 65 -1.81 2.00 -19.79
N LEU A 66 -1.54 2.39 -18.54
CA LEU A 66 -2.57 3.00 -17.71
C LEU A 66 -2.99 4.34 -18.33
N THR A 67 -4.29 4.52 -18.56
CA THR A 67 -4.83 5.82 -18.95
C THR A 67 -4.82 6.73 -17.73
N ALA A 68 -4.62 8.04 -17.91
CA ALA A 68 -4.54 9.01 -16.81
C ALA A 68 -5.74 8.94 -15.83
N GLU A 69 -6.90 8.49 -16.32
CA GLU A 69 -8.12 8.30 -15.55
C GLU A 69 -8.02 7.16 -14.52
N GLU A 70 -7.48 6.00 -14.92
CA GLU A 70 -7.30 4.85 -14.01
C GLU A 70 -6.20 5.13 -12.96
N LEU A 71 -5.22 5.97 -13.30
CA LEU A 71 -4.19 6.41 -12.37
C LEU A 71 -4.76 7.39 -11.33
N ALA A 72 -5.60 8.32 -11.79
CA ALA A 72 -6.34 9.21 -10.92
C ALA A 72 -7.32 8.45 -10.00
N GLU A 73 -7.99 7.41 -10.47
CA GLU A 73 -8.85 6.56 -9.62
C GLU A 73 -8.05 5.83 -8.54
N LYS A 74 -6.87 5.29 -8.88
CA LYS A 74 -6.00 4.64 -7.90
C LYS A 74 -5.48 5.64 -6.86
N GLU A 75 -5.02 6.80 -7.29
CA GLU A 75 -4.58 7.89 -6.41
C GLU A 75 -5.72 8.39 -5.53
N GLN A 76 -6.93 8.54 -6.07
CA GLN A 76 -8.11 8.92 -5.30
C GLN A 76 -8.46 7.86 -4.26
N ARG A 77 -8.36 6.57 -4.59
CA ARG A 77 -8.63 5.49 -3.64
C ARG A 77 -7.59 5.45 -2.52
N GLU A 78 -6.32 5.64 -2.84
CA GLU A 78 -5.24 5.73 -1.85
C GLU A 78 -5.42 6.97 -0.95
N ALA A 79 -5.74 8.12 -1.54
CA ALA A 79 -6.03 9.36 -0.82
C ALA A 79 -7.28 9.24 0.07
N GLN A 80 -8.35 8.59 -0.40
CA GLN A 80 -9.55 8.31 0.38
C GLN A 80 -9.25 7.38 1.56
N ALA A 81 -8.46 6.32 1.35
CA ALA A 81 -8.07 5.41 2.43
C ALA A 81 -7.19 6.10 3.49
N GLU A 82 -6.32 7.03 3.07
CA GLU A 82 -5.52 7.82 4.00
C GLU A 82 -6.40 8.83 4.78
N LEU A 83 -7.36 9.46 4.10
CA LEU A 83 -8.32 10.37 4.72
C LEU A 83 -9.18 9.64 5.76
N GLU A 84 -9.68 8.45 5.43
CA GLU A 84 -10.48 7.63 6.34
C GLU A 84 -9.68 7.23 7.59
N LYS A 85 -8.41 6.81 7.42
CA LYS A 85 -7.51 6.53 8.54
C LYS A 85 -7.29 7.76 9.43
N LYS A 86 -7.10 8.94 8.83
CA LYS A 86 -6.97 10.20 9.57
C LYS A 86 -8.25 10.55 10.33
N ILE A 87 -9.42 10.38 9.72
CA ILE A 87 -10.72 10.60 10.36
C ILE A 87 -10.88 9.67 11.57
N ALA A 88 -10.66 8.36 11.39
CA ALA A 88 -10.75 7.39 12.48
C ALA A 88 -9.79 7.70 13.64
N GLN A 89 -8.58 8.19 13.32
CA GLN A 89 -7.61 8.61 14.33
C GLN A 89 -8.08 9.85 15.11
N LEU A 90 -8.64 10.85 14.41
CA LEU A 90 -9.18 12.06 15.04
C LEU A 90 -10.38 11.74 15.94
N GLU A 91 -11.31 10.88 15.51
CA GLU A 91 -12.44 10.44 16.33
C GLU A 91 -11.96 9.73 17.61
N LYS A 92 -10.94 8.87 17.48
CA LYS A 92 -10.34 8.19 18.63
C LYS A 92 -9.70 9.18 19.60
N MET A 93 -9.02 10.22 19.10
CA MET A 93 -8.46 11.29 19.93
C MET A 93 -9.56 12.10 20.63
N LYS A 94 -10.61 12.48 19.90
CA LYS A 94 -11.77 13.21 20.41
C LYS A 94 -12.43 12.45 21.57
N ARG A 95 -12.72 11.16 21.37
CA ARG A 95 -13.31 10.31 22.43
C ARG A 95 -12.43 10.20 23.67
N ARG A 96 -11.10 10.19 23.52
CA ARG A 96 -10.16 10.20 24.65
C ARG A 96 -10.20 11.55 25.39
N ALA A 97 -10.27 12.65 24.65
CA ALA A 97 -10.36 14.00 25.23
C ALA A 97 -11.68 14.18 26.01
N GLU A 98 -12.81 13.75 25.44
CA GLU A 98 -14.12 13.81 26.10
C GLU A 98 -14.17 12.98 27.38
N LYS A 99 -13.61 11.76 27.38
CA LYS A 99 -13.49 10.95 28.59
C LYS A 99 -12.65 11.63 29.66
N LYS A 100 -11.53 12.26 29.28
CA LYS A 100 -10.69 13.03 30.20
C LYS A 100 -11.43 14.24 30.76
N ALA A 101 -12.17 14.97 29.91
CA ALA A 101 -12.98 16.10 30.34
C ALA A 101 -14.07 15.67 31.33
N ALA A 102 -14.78 14.57 31.05
CA ALA A 102 -15.78 14.02 31.96
C ALA A 102 -15.18 13.58 33.31
N SER A 103 -14.00 12.95 33.31
CA SER A 103 -13.32 12.57 34.56
C SER A 103 -12.87 13.79 35.39
N LEU A 104 -12.47 14.88 34.74
CA LEU A 104 -12.06 16.11 35.41
C LEU A 104 -13.26 16.95 35.89
N SER A 105 -14.43 16.77 35.27
CA SER A 105 -15.67 17.46 35.64
C SER A 105 -16.37 16.85 36.86
N MET A 106 -15.94 15.69 37.36
CA MET A 106 -16.50 15.12 38.58
C MET A 106 -16.00 15.91 39.80
N VAL A 107 -16.78 16.89 40.24
CA VAL A 107 -16.57 17.64 41.49
C VAL A 107 -17.17 16.85 42.65
N ALA A 108 -16.44 16.75 43.76
CA ALA A 108 -16.90 16.08 44.97
C ALA A 108 -18.13 16.79 45.55
N GLU A 109 -19.26 16.08 45.64
CA GLU A 109 -20.42 16.57 46.38
C GLU A 109 -20.02 16.86 47.84
N PRO A 110 -20.50 17.97 48.45
CA PRO A 110 -20.15 18.31 49.82
C PRO A 110 -20.65 17.20 50.75
N SER A 111 -19.72 16.44 51.36
CA SER A 111 -20.07 15.48 52.39
C SER A 111 -20.59 16.24 53.61
N GLY A 112 -21.91 16.42 53.68
CA GLY A 112 -22.57 17.01 54.83
C GLY A 112 -22.40 16.10 56.03
N ARG A 113 -21.36 16.36 56.84
CA ARG A 113 -21.22 16.04 58.28
C ARG A 113 -19.80 16.39 58.74
N TYR A 114 -19.51 17.68 58.82
CA TYR A 114 -18.57 18.16 59.82
C TYR A 114 -19.37 18.64 61.02
N ALA A 115 -18.87 18.28 62.20
CA ALA A 115 -19.32 18.70 63.54
C ALA A 115 -20.61 18.06 64.09
N THR A 116 -20.41 16.97 64.83
CA THR A 116 -21.04 16.86 66.15
C THR A 116 -20.01 16.30 67.14
N SER A 117 -19.19 17.19 67.65
CA SER A 117 -18.39 17.00 68.86
C SER A 117 -19.16 17.59 70.05
N ALA A 118 -19.49 16.75 71.04
CA ALA A 118 -19.96 17.04 72.42
C ALA A 118 -21.03 15.99 72.79
N GLN A 119 -21.06 15.36 73.96
CA GLN A 119 -20.35 15.51 75.22
C GLN A 119 -20.55 14.23 76.06
N GLN A 120 -19.75 14.12 77.12
CA GLN A 120 -19.67 13.09 78.16
C GLN A 120 -20.99 12.69 78.82
#